data_AF-A0A7S2RRJ3-F1
#
_entry.id   AF-A0A7S2RRJ3-F1
#
_cell.length_a   1.000
_cell.length_b   1.000
_cell.length_c   1.000
_cell.angle_alpha   90.00
_cell.angle_beta   90.00
_cell.angle_gamma   90.00
#
_symmetry.space_group_name_H-M   'P 1'
#
loop_
_entity.id
_entity.type
_entity.pdbx_description
1 polymer ?
#
loop_
_entity_poly.entity_id
_entity_poly.type
_entity_poly.pdbx_seq_one_letter_code
_entity_poly.pdbx_strand_id
1 'polypeptide(L)'
;GTHVEKDLLDFDSTSLWVAGKDFPKGKLVSDRLGKNEKTKVIAKLQNAETGPPAREPIVNEGERKAMMAHYFKKQEELKKLAEADDDDYLNSAWADTKEMKKSLQGIQSIKA
;
A
#
# COMPACT_ATOMS: atom_id res chain seq x y z
N GLY A 1 -20.82 -26.09 15.11
CA GLY A 1 -20.83 -25.19 16.28
C GLY A 1 -21.33 -23.85 15.80
N THR A 2 -22.36 -23.33 16.44
CA THR A 2 -23.12 -22.12 16.10
C THR A 2 -22.23 -20.87 16.06
N HIS A 3 -21.89 -20.40 14.86
CA HIS A 3 -21.16 -19.14 14.66
C HIS A 3 -21.97 -17.89 15.08
N VAL A 4 -23.23 -18.04 15.47
CA VAL A 4 -24.17 -16.96 15.81
C VAL A 4 -23.92 -16.38 17.21
N GLU A 5 -23.37 -17.15 18.16
CA GLU A 5 -23.17 -16.66 19.54
C GLU A 5 -22.13 -15.54 19.66
N LYS A 6 -21.20 -15.42 18.70
CA LYS A 6 -20.17 -14.36 18.74
C LYS A 6 -20.67 -12.98 18.28
N ASP A 7 -21.83 -12.92 17.63
CA ASP A 7 -22.42 -11.67 17.14
C ASP A 7 -23.44 -11.04 18.10
N LEU A 8 -23.79 -11.74 19.19
CA LEU A 8 -24.68 -11.22 20.21
C LEU A 8 -23.88 -10.41 21.23
N LEU A 9 -23.72 -9.13 20.91
CA LEU A 9 -23.15 -8.12 21.79
C LEU A 9 -24.23 -7.68 22.80
N ASP A 10 -24.00 -7.91 24.09
CA ASP A 10 -24.92 -7.47 25.14
C ASP A 10 -24.89 -5.94 25.29
N PHE A 11 -26.03 -5.33 25.59
CA PHE A 11 -26.13 -3.88 25.67
C PHE A 11 -25.18 -3.30 26.73
N ASP A 12 -24.96 -4.01 27.84
CA ASP A 12 -24.15 -3.48 28.92
C ASP A 12 -22.64 -3.63 28.66
N SER A 13 -22.22 -4.75 28.06
CA SER A 13 -20.82 -5.01 27.73
C SER A 13 -20.32 -4.32 26.45
N THR A 14 -21.19 -3.61 25.72
CA THR A 14 -20.87 -3.05 24.40
C THR A 14 -20.63 -1.54 24.43
N SER A 15 -19.61 -1.10 23.70
CA SER A 15 -19.29 0.30 23.45
C SER A 15 -19.46 0.63 21.96
N LEU A 16 -19.97 1.83 21.66
CA LEU A 16 -20.21 2.32 20.30
C LEU A 16 -19.18 3.39 19.98
N TRP A 17 -18.42 3.21 18.91
CA TRP A 17 -17.35 4.12 18.54
C TRP A 17 -17.61 4.76 17.20
N VAL A 18 -17.41 6.08 17.14
CA VAL A 18 -17.60 6.88 15.94
C VAL A 18 -16.42 7.83 15.78
N ALA A 19 -15.75 7.79 14.62
CA ALA A 19 -14.61 8.65 14.31
C ALA A 19 -13.50 8.68 15.39
N GLY A 20 -13.22 7.54 16.02
CA GLY A 20 -12.19 7.42 17.08
C GLY A 20 -12.62 7.94 18.45
N LYS A 21 -13.91 8.23 18.63
CA LYS A 21 -14.48 8.70 19.89
C LYS A 21 -15.58 7.74 20.36
N ASP A 22 -15.59 7.45 21.65
CA ASP A 22 -16.64 6.66 22.27
C ASP A 22 -17.96 7.45 22.34
N PHE A 23 -19.07 6.72 22.22
CA PHE A 23 -20.45 7.16 22.29
C PHE A 23 -21.06 6.72 23.62
N PRO A 24 -21.06 7.60 24.64
CA PRO A 24 -21.58 7.24 25.95
C PRO A 24 -23.09 6.95 25.88
N LYS A 25 -23.50 5.89 26.57
CA LYS A 25 -24.91 5.46 26.66
C LYS A 25 -25.73 6.56 27.34
N GLY A 26 -26.94 6.80 26.85
CA GLY A 26 -27.87 7.79 27.41
C GLY A 26 -27.69 9.23 26.92
N LYS A 27 -26.73 9.51 26.03
CA LYS A 27 -26.62 10.81 25.34
C LYS A 27 -27.31 10.78 23.98
N LEU A 28 -27.77 11.94 23.52
CA LEU A 28 -28.40 12.04 22.21
C LEU A 28 -27.35 11.97 21.11
N VAL A 29 -27.77 11.47 19.95
CA VAL A 29 -26.94 11.41 18.75
C VAL A 29 -26.43 12.80 18.36
N SER A 30 -27.30 13.81 18.53
CA SER A 30 -27.03 15.22 18.28
C SER A 30 -25.93 15.81 19.16
N ASP A 31 -25.73 15.32 20.38
CA ASP A 31 -24.73 15.86 21.31
C ASP A 31 -23.30 15.55 20.84
N ARG A 32 -23.16 14.53 19.98
CA ARG A 32 -21.87 14.07 19.48
C ARG A 32 -21.65 14.37 18.00
N LEU A 33 -22.69 14.20 17.19
CA LEU A 33 -22.63 14.39 15.72
C LEU A 33 -23.17 15.75 15.27
N GLY A 34 -23.79 16.51 16.16
CA GLY A 34 -24.42 17.79 15.83
C GLY A 34 -25.81 17.63 15.22
N LYS A 35 -26.35 18.74 14.72
CA LYS A 35 -27.72 18.84 14.19
C LYS A 35 -27.80 18.71 12.66
N ASN A 36 -26.76 18.19 12.01
CA ASN A 36 -26.69 18.13 10.56
C ASN A 36 -27.35 16.84 10.02
N GLU A 37 -28.47 16.99 9.33
CA GLU A 37 -29.27 15.90 8.76
C GLU A 37 -28.65 15.24 7.53
N LYS A 38 -27.59 15.79 6.93
CA LYS A 38 -26.88 15.19 5.78
C LYS A 38 -25.67 14.33 6.19
N THR A 39 -25.50 14.05 7.47
CA THR A 39 -24.30 13.36 7.97
C THR A 39 -24.49 11.84 7.93
N LYS A 40 -23.76 11.16 7.05
CA LYS A 40 -23.60 9.70 7.10
C LYS A 40 -22.37 9.38 7.95
N VAL A 41 -22.52 8.46 8.89
CA VAL A 41 -21.42 8.06 9.78
C VAL A 41 -21.28 6.55 9.83
N ILE A 42 -20.04 6.11 9.94
CA ILE A 42 -19.70 4.70 10.12
C ILE A 42 -19.38 4.53 11.60
N ALA A 43 -20.11 3.64 12.26
CA ALA A 43 -19.93 3.31 13.66
C ALA A 43 -19.42 1.88 13.82
N LYS A 44 -18.60 1.66 14.83
CA LYS A 44 -18.07 0.33 15.18
C LYS A 44 -18.58 -0.07 16.56
N LEU A 45 -19.09 -1.29 16.65
CA LEU A 45 -19.48 -1.92 17.91
C LEU A 45 -18.37 -2.86 18.36
N GLN A 46 -18.06 -2.82 19.66
CA GLN A 46 -17.06 -3.68 20.26
C GLN A 46 -17.27 -3.80 21.76
N ASN A 47 -16.70 -4.84 22.37
CA ASN A 47 -16.70 -4.99 23.82
C ASN A 47 -16.02 -3.79 24.50
N ALA A 48 -16.62 -3.31 25.58
CA ALA A 48 -16.15 -2.15 26.34
C ALA A 48 -14.73 -2.34 26.90
N GLU A 49 -14.34 -3.59 27.16
CA GLU A 49 -13.01 -3.95 27.67
C GLU A 49 -11.89 -3.82 26.64
N THR A 50 -12.22 -3.84 25.34
CA THR A 50 -11.23 -3.90 24.24
C THR A 50 -10.61 -2.53 23.89
N GLY A 51 -11.08 -1.44 24.53
CA GLY A 51 -10.55 -0.09 24.28
C GLY A 51 -10.86 0.43 22.88
N PRO A 52 -10.25 1.54 22.40
CA PRO A 52 -10.60 2.17 21.12
C PRO A 52 -10.41 1.23 19.92
N PRO A 53 -11.32 1.27 18.92
CA PRO A 53 -11.26 0.37 17.79
C PRO A 53 -10.03 0.68 16.95
N ALA A 54 -9.36 -0.37 16.48
CA ALA A 54 -8.21 -0.23 15.60
C ALA A 54 -8.60 0.58 14.35
N ARG A 55 -7.77 1.57 14.01
CA ARG A 55 -7.91 2.30 12.76
C ARG A 55 -7.80 1.32 11.59
N GLU A 56 -8.70 1.45 10.64
CA GLU A 56 -8.58 0.68 9.41
C GLU A 56 -7.29 1.09 8.70
N PRO A 57 -6.56 0.11 8.12
CA PRO A 57 -5.40 0.43 7.33
C PRO A 57 -5.86 1.32 6.15
N ILE A 58 -5.26 2.50 6.07
CA ILE A 58 -5.56 3.53 5.05
C ILE A 58 -5.35 2.99 3.62
N VAL A 59 -4.52 1.94 3.50
CA VAL A 59 -4.17 1.29 2.24
C VAL A 59 -4.80 -0.10 2.19
N ASN A 60 -5.58 -0.32 1.14
CA ASN A 60 -6.08 -1.64 0.77
C ASN A 60 -4.89 -2.59 0.53
N GLU A 61 -5.09 -3.88 0.74
CA GLU A 61 -4.04 -4.89 0.61
C GLU A 61 -3.41 -4.90 -0.79
N GLY A 62 -4.21 -4.67 -1.83
CA GLY A 62 -3.73 -4.54 -3.21
C GLY A 62 -2.82 -3.32 -3.43
N GLU A 63 -3.18 -2.17 -2.86
CA GLU A 63 -2.39 -0.94 -2.95
C GLU A 63 -1.08 -1.05 -2.18
N ARG A 64 -1.10 -1.72 -1.03
CA ARG A 64 0.10 -2.01 -0.23
C ARG A 64 1.10 -2.86 -1.00
N LYS A 65 0.62 -3.88 -1.72
CA LYS A 65 1.47 -4.75 -2.55
C LYS A 65 2.07 -3.99 -3.73
N ALA A 66 1.28 -3.14 -4.39
CA ALA A 66 1.77 -2.29 -5.48
C ALA A 66 2.84 -1.29 -5.00
N MET A 67 2.61 -0.69 -3.83
CA MET A 67 3.57 0.21 -3.19
C MET A 67 4.89 -0.51 -2.86
N MET A 68 4.82 -1.68 -2.22
CA MET A 68 6.01 -2.50 -1.92
C MET A 68 6.78 -2.88 -3.19
N ALA A 69 6.09 -3.32 -4.25
CA ALA A 69 6.71 -3.68 -5.53
C ALA A 69 7.42 -2.48 -6.18
N HIS A 70 6.81 -1.30 -6.13
CA HIS A 70 7.41 -0.08 -6.67
C HIS A 70 8.68 0.32 -5.90
N TYR A 71 8.67 0.27 -4.57
CA TYR A 71 9.85 0.57 -3.77
C TYR A 71 10.98 -0.44 -3.99
N PHE A 72 10.66 -1.72 -4.10
CA PHE A 72 11.65 -2.77 -4.41
C PHE A 72 12.30 -2.55 -5.77
N LYS A 73 11.51 -2.33 -6.83
CA LYS A 73 12.03 -2.06 -8.17
C LYS A 73 12.94 -0.83 -8.19
N LYS A 74 12.52 0.26 -7.53
CA LYS A 74 13.32 1.48 -7.44
C LYS A 74 14.64 1.26 -6.69
N GLN A 75 14.63 0.44 -5.63
CA GLN A 75 15.85 0.08 -4.91
C GLN A 75 16.80 -0.74 -5.79
N GLU A 76 16.29 -1.71 -6.55
CA GLU A 76 17.12 -2.48 -7.49
C GLU A 76 17.71 -1.61 -8.60
N GLU A 77 16.92 -0.68 -9.16
CA GLU A 77 17.40 0.26 -10.18
C GLU A 77 18.51 1.17 -9.63
N LEU A 78 18.31 1.71 -8.42
CA LEU A 78 19.34 2.53 -7.76
C LEU A 78 20.60 1.72 -7.46
N LYS A 79 20.45 0.46 -7.04
CA LYS A 79 21.57 -0.43 -6.79
C LYS A 79 22.34 -0.73 -8.09
N LYS A 80 21.63 -1.05 -9.18
CA LYS A 80 22.24 -1.25 -10.51
C LYS A 80 22.96 0.00 -11.00
N LEU A 81 22.38 1.18 -10.79
CA LEU A 81 23.01 2.44 -11.16
C LEU A 81 24.29 2.72 -10.35
N ALA A 82 24.31 2.33 -9.07
CA ALA A 82 25.50 2.44 -8.23
C ALA A 82 26.58 1.40 -8.54
N GLU A 83 26.20 0.23 -9.05
CA GLU A 83 27.10 -0.85 -9.46
C GLU A 83 27.59 -0.71 -10.91
N ALA A 84 26.97 0.16 -11.72
CA ALA A 84 27.44 0.47 -13.08
C ALA A 84 28.79 1.19 -12.99
N ASP A 85 29.85 0.48 -13.38
CA ASP A 85 31.22 0.99 -13.42
C ASP A 85 31.40 1.87 -14.68
N ASP A 86 32.19 2.94 -14.59
CA ASP A 86 32.33 3.97 -15.65
C ASP A 86 32.89 3.39 -16.97
N ASP A 87 33.46 2.17 -16.91
CA ASP A 87 34.04 1.45 -18.03
C ASP A 87 33.04 0.60 -18.85
N ASP A 88 31.77 0.46 -18.42
CA ASP A 88 30.72 -0.28 -19.19
C ASP A 88 30.48 0.32 -20.57
N TYR A 89 30.74 1.63 -20.70
CA TYR A 89 30.73 2.33 -21.96
C TYR A 89 31.79 1.81 -22.96
N LEU A 90 32.97 1.36 -22.50
CA LEU A 90 34.06 0.93 -23.39
C LEU A 90 33.70 -0.31 -24.22
N ASN A 91 32.77 -1.14 -23.75
CA ASN A 91 32.29 -2.33 -24.47
C ASN A 91 31.01 -2.07 -25.28
N SER A 92 30.52 -0.83 -25.30
CA SER A 92 29.28 -0.50 -26.01
C SER A 92 29.46 -0.54 -27.53
N ALA A 93 28.43 -1.00 -28.25
CA ALA A 93 28.44 -1.07 -29.71
C ALA A 93 28.69 0.28 -30.40
N TRP A 94 28.41 1.39 -29.71
CA TRP A 94 28.68 2.72 -30.23
C TRP A 94 30.15 3.14 -30.14
N ALA A 95 30.92 2.59 -29.18
CA ALA A 95 32.33 2.87 -29.01
C ALA A 95 33.21 2.09 -30.01
N ASP A 96 32.67 1.09 -30.71
CA ASP A 96 33.39 0.33 -31.73
C ASP A 96 33.45 1.10 -33.06
N THR A 97 34.56 1.82 -33.23
CA THR A 97 34.93 2.56 -34.45
C THR A 97 34.95 1.72 -35.73
N LYS A 98 34.94 0.38 -35.63
CA LYS A 98 34.99 -0.54 -36.77
C LYS A 98 33.61 -1.08 -37.16
N GLU A 99 32.55 -0.76 -36.43
CA GLU A 99 31.19 -1.27 -36.71
C GLU A 99 30.67 -0.85 -38.09
N MET A 100 30.82 0.44 -38.45
CA MET A 100 30.45 0.91 -39.80
C MET A 100 31.29 0.24 -40.89
N LYS A 101 32.56 -0.05 -40.61
CA LYS A 101 33.42 -0.76 -41.58
C LYS A 101 32.99 -2.21 -41.74
N LYS A 102 32.65 -2.91 -40.65
CA LYS A 102 32.14 -4.28 -40.68
C LYS A 102 30.79 -4.38 -41.39
N SER A 103 29.91 -3.37 -41.22
CA SER A 103 28.61 -3.30 -41.91
C SER A 103 28.77 -3.13 -43.42
N LEU A 104 29.66 -2.23 -43.85
CA LEU A 104 29.97 -2.00 -45.26
C LEU A 104 30.67 -3.19 -45.93
N GLN A 105 31.46 -3.96 -45.17
CA GLN A 105 32.17 -5.14 -45.68
C GLN A 105 31.35 -6.43 -45.59
N GLY A 106 30.14 -6.40 -45.03
CA GLY A 106 29.26 -7.57 -44.91
C GLY A 106 29.73 -8.62 -43.90
N ILE A 107 30.59 -8.25 -42.94
CA ILE A 107 31.26 -9.18 -41.99
C ILE A 107 30.44 -9.36 -40.69
N GLN A 108 29.27 -8.75 -40.56
CA GLN A 108 28.49 -8.69 -39.30
C GLN A 108 28.07 -10.05 -38.70
N SER A 109 28.15 -11.14 -39.46
CA SER A 109 27.67 -12.48 -39.06
C SER A 109 28.77 -13.53 -38.83
N ILE A 110 30.05 -13.16 -38.87
CA ILE A 110 31.14 -14.11 -38.56
C ILE A 110 31.36 -14.14 -37.04
N LYS A 111 30.73 -15.12 -36.38
CA LYS A 111 31.06 -15.52 -35.00
C LYS A 111 32.34 -16.37 -35.03
N ALA A 112 33.39 -15.90 -34.37
CA ALA A 112 34.52 -16.73 -33.94
C ALA A 112 34.23 -17.27 -32.54
#